data_AF-F5Y715-F1
#
_entry.id   AF-F5Y715-F1
#
_cell.length_a   1.000
_cell.length_b   1.000
_cell.length_c   1.000
_cell.angle_alpha   90.00
_cell.angle_beta   90.00
_cell.angle_gamma   90.00
#
_symmetry.space_group_name_H-M   'P 1'
#
loop_
_entity.id
_entity.type
_entity.pdbx_description
1 polymer ?
#
loop_
_entity_poly.entity_id
_entity_poly.type
_entity_poly.pdbx_seq_one_letter_code
_entity_poly.pdbx_strand_id
1 'polypeptide(L)'
;MKNFLTEKMAVDAAGIGTDPKDAEKTTGPGAANSEKAIRGVFSQETAESITAQLTEAMNLFAKFGNTFTPHDRLRLIGAGIKNWGFIQTSFSHAGVNPQFVPTFLDMAEFKGAIDDFERKRALLTLIRQFAKIVSDSMLNDSDAAYHDGVDYYNYVREAARRRVPGAEAEHEVLRPYFKRGKRTIMDELNHRQTGLRNTAEG
;
A
#
# COMPACT_ATOMS: atom_id res chain seq x y z
N MET A 1 40.67 33.56 7.63
CA MET A 1 40.80 34.77 8.48
C MET A 1 39.79 34.67 9.61
N LYS A 2 40.27 34.69 10.87
CA LYS A 2 39.62 35.10 12.15
C LYS A 2 38.30 34.38 12.51
N ASN A 3 38.21 33.44 13.46
CA ASN A 3 38.52 33.45 14.90
C ASN A 3 38.10 34.72 15.67
N PHE A 4 37.08 34.56 16.52
CA PHE A 4 36.81 35.27 17.79
C PHE A 4 36.28 34.20 18.75
N LEU A 5 37.11 33.58 19.58
CA LEU A 5 37.43 33.95 20.98
C LEU A 5 36.23 34.49 21.78
N THR A 6 35.64 33.72 22.72
CA THR A 6 36.05 33.40 24.13
C THR A 6 35.74 34.53 25.12
N GLU A 7 34.87 34.23 26.11
CA GLU A 7 34.81 34.71 27.53
C GLU A 7 33.33 34.66 27.98
N LYS A 8 32.91 34.08 29.11
CA LYS A 8 33.51 34.03 30.46
C LYS A 8 33.15 32.76 31.22
N MET A 9 34.14 32.22 31.93
CA MET A 9 34.01 31.56 33.24
C MET A 9 33.94 32.69 34.31
N ALA A 10 33.43 32.61 35.54
CA ALA A 10 33.15 31.52 36.48
C ALA A 10 32.33 32.07 37.69
N VAL A 11 32.12 31.19 38.68
CA VAL A 11 31.91 31.43 40.13
C VAL A 11 30.43 31.61 40.53
N ASP A 12 29.80 30.80 41.38
CA ASP A 12 30.23 30.37 42.72
C ASP A 12 29.57 29.06 43.21
N ALA A 13 30.23 28.41 44.18
CA ALA A 13 29.81 27.17 44.84
C ALA A 13 29.31 27.41 46.28
N ALA A 14 28.23 26.73 46.68
CA ALA A 14 27.90 26.32 48.07
C ALA A 14 26.69 25.35 48.01
N GLY A 15 26.84 24.04 48.29
CA GLY A 15 26.59 23.44 49.61
C GLY A 15 25.08 23.38 49.91
N ILE A 16 24.40 22.23 49.96
CA ILE A 16 24.30 21.32 51.13
C ILE A 16 23.53 20.05 50.67
N GLY A 17 23.99 18.87 51.10
CA GLY A 17 23.36 17.59 50.81
C GLY A 17 22.21 17.22 51.72
N THR A 18 21.36 16.31 51.22
CA THR A 18 20.55 15.37 52.02
C THR A 18 20.39 14.05 51.24
N ASP A 19 20.44 12.96 51.99
CA ASP A 19 20.74 11.56 51.62
C ASP A 19 19.88 10.84 50.56
N PRO A 20 20.41 9.74 49.98
CA PRO A 20 19.70 8.86 49.06
C PRO A 20 19.05 7.69 49.80
N LYS A 21 17.75 7.76 50.09
CA LYS A 21 16.93 6.60 50.45
C LYS A 21 15.53 6.83 49.90
N ASP A 22 15.23 6.12 48.80
CA ASP A 22 13.94 5.51 48.47
C ASP A 22 14.07 4.86 47.08
N ALA A 23 14.88 3.80 47.04
CA ALA A 23 14.92 2.88 45.91
C ALA A 23 14.05 1.66 46.27
N GLU A 24 12.75 1.74 45.96
CA GLU A 24 11.86 0.58 46.00
C GLU A 24 10.98 0.52 44.74
N LYS A 25 11.53 -0.15 43.73
CA LYS A 25 10.90 -1.24 42.97
C LYS A 25 9.40 -1.11 42.66
N THR A 26 9.07 -0.56 41.50
CA THR A 26 7.89 -0.97 40.72
C THR A 26 8.26 -1.19 39.24
N THR A 27 8.88 -2.33 38.96
CA THR A 27 8.97 -2.87 37.59
C THR A 27 7.60 -3.40 37.18
N GLY A 28 6.78 -2.55 36.57
CA GLY A 28 5.60 -2.99 35.80
C GLY A 28 6.00 -3.39 34.38
N PRO A 29 5.47 -4.48 33.81
CA PRO A 29 5.77 -4.90 32.45
C PRO A 29 4.93 -4.04 31.49
N GLY A 30 5.56 -3.02 30.92
CA GLY A 30 4.91 -2.11 29.96
C GLY A 30 5.89 -1.49 28.98
N ALA A 31 7.05 -2.12 28.77
CA ALA A 31 8.00 -1.72 27.74
C ALA A 31 7.63 -2.36 26.40
N ALA A 32 6.57 -1.86 25.77
CA ALA A 32 6.20 -2.24 24.40
C ALA A 32 5.44 -1.11 23.67
N ASN A 33 5.84 0.14 23.87
CA ASN A 33 5.26 1.28 23.12
C ASN A 33 6.32 2.31 22.68
N SER A 34 7.58 1.89 22.52
CA SER A 34 8.66 2.80 22.11
C SER A 34 8.90 2.86 20.60
N GLU A 35 8.01 2.30 19.78
CA GLU A 35 8.20 2.28 18.32
C GLU A 35 6.97 2.77 17.54
N LYS A 36 6.16 3.65 18.15
CA LYS A 36 5.25 4.51 17.37
C LYS A 36 6.07 5.62 16.73
N ALA A 37 7.02 5.23 15.88
CA ALA A 37 7.89 6.12 15.14
C ALA A 37 7.01 7.01 14.25
N ILE A 38 6.87 8.28 14.65
CA ILE A 38 6.65 9.49 13.84
C ILE A 38 6.11 9.21 12.42
N ARG A 39 4.94 8.57 12.33
CA ARG A 39 4.20 8.49 11.08
C ARG A 39 3.34 9.73 11.05
N GLY A 40 3.66 10.67 10.17
CA GLY A 40 2.80 11.83 9.93
C GLY A 40 1.38 11.33 9.68
N VAL A 41 0.40 11.98 10.32
CA VAL A 41 -1.01 11.66 10.10
C VAL A 41 -1.30 11.88 8.63
N PHE A 42 -1.82 10.86 7.94
CA PHE A 42 -2.34 11.02 6.58
C PHE A 42 -3.54 11.96 6.66
N SER A 43 -3.30 13.25 6.40
CA SER A 43 -4.30 14.30 6.59
C SER A 43 -5.35 14.24 5.49
N GLN A 44 -6.57 14.65 5.84
CA GLN A 44 -7.67 14.79 4.88
C GLN A 44 -7.28 15.70 3.71
N GLU A 45 -6.58 16.81 3.98
CA GLU A 45 -6.07 17.74 2.96
C GLU A 45 -5.12 17.04 1.97
N THR A 46 -4.23 16.17 2.47
CA THR A 46 -3.31 15.40 1.61
C THR A 46 -4.08 14.41 0.73
N ALA A 47 -5.07 13.71 1.29
CA ALA A 47 -5.91 12.78 0.55
C ALA A 47 -6.70 13.48 -0.57
N GLU A 48 -7.26 14.65 -0.28
CA GLU A 48 -7.99 15.48 -1.25
C GLU A 48 -7.08 15.99 -2.36
N SER A 49 -5.88 16.47 -2.02
CA SER A 49 -4.90 16.93 -3.00
C SER A 49 -4.45 15.81 -3.96
N ILE A 50 -4.14 14.63 -3.42
CA ILE A 50 -3.80 13.44 -4.23
C ILE A 50 -4.97 13.05 -5.15
N THR A 51 -6.20 13.05 -4.61
CA THR A 51 -7.40 12.69 -5.38
C THR A 51 -7.65 13.66 -6.53
N ALA A 52 -7.46 14.97 -6.30
CA ALA A 52 -7.58 16.00 -7.32
C ALA A 52 -6.54 15.80 -8.43
N GLN A 53 -5.28 15.55 -8.07
CA GLN A 53 -4.20 15.30 -9.05
C GLN A 53 -4.45 14.03 -9.88
N LEU A 54 -4.95 12.96 -9.26
CA LEU A 54 -5.31 11.74 -9.98
C LEU A 54 -6.47 11.96 -10.95
N THR A 55 -7.47 12.73 -10.54
CA THR A 55 -8.61 13.08 -11.40
C THR A 55 -8.16 13.91 -12.60
N GLU A 56 -7.27 14.88 -12.38
CA GLU A 56 -6.68 15.65 -13.48
C GLU A 56 -5.86 14.76 -14.43
N ALA A 57 -5.03 13.87 -13.90
CA ALA A 57 -4.29 12.91 -14.70
C ALA A 57 -5.22 12.00 -15.54
N MET A 58 -6.35 11.56 -14.96
CA MET A 58 -7.37 10.80 -15.67
C MET A 58 -8.03 11.60 -16.79
N ASN A 59 -8.34 12.89 -16.56
CA ASN A 59 -8.90 13.78 -17.58
C ASN A 59 -7.93 13.99 -18.75
N LEU A 60 -6.64 14.15 -18.47
CA LEU A 60 -5.60 14.23 -19.49
C LEU A 60 -5.51 12.93 -20.31
N PHE A 61 -5.62 11.78 -19.65
CA PHE A 61 -5.55 10.48 -20.32
C PHE A 61 -6.82 10.13 -21.11
N ALA A 62 -7.98 10.70 -20.76
CA ALA A 62 -9.27 10.39 -21.38
C ALA A 62 -9.28 10.56 -22.91
N LYS A 63 -8.50 11.51 -23.44
CA LYS A 63 -8.36 11.74 -24.89
C LYS A 63 -7.58 10.65 -25.63
N PHE A 64 -6.79 9.86 -24.92
CA PHE A 64 -5.87 8.86 -25.48
C PHE A 64 -6.20 7.42 -25.05
N GLY A 65 -7.14 7.27 -24.11
CA GLY A 65 -7.51 6.00 -23.51
C GLY A 65 -8.62 5.29 -24.27
N ASN A 66 -8.40 4.01 -24.57
CA ASN A 66 -9.45 3.10 -25.02
C ASN A 66 -9.86 2.20 -23.85
N THR A 67 -11.12 2.25 -23.45
CA THR A 67 -11.68 1.29 -22.49
C THR A 67 -12.28 0.13 -23.26
N PHE A 68 -11.53 -0.98 -23.32
CA PHE A 68 -12.00 -2.20 -23.96
C PHE A 68 -12.79 -3.06 -22.98
N THR A 69 -13.94 -3.60 -23.42
CA THR A 69 -14.61 -4.67 -22.68
C THR A 69 -13.73 -5.94 -22.67
N PRO A 70 -13.96 -6.91 -21.76
CA PRO A 70 -13.26 -8.19 -21.81
C PRO A 70 -13.38 -8.88 -23.18
N HIS A 71 -14.54 -8.75 -23.84
CA HIS A 71 -14.77 -9.30 -25.17
C HIS A 71 -13.95 -8.59 -26.26
N ASP A 72 -13.86 -7.26 -26.22
CA ASP A 72 -13.05 -6.50 -27.19
C ASP A 72 -11.56 -6.80 -27.06
N ARG A 73 -11.09 -7.09 -25.83
CA ARG A 73 -9.72 -7.50 -25.58
C ARG A 73 -9.35 -8.82 -26.25
N LEU A 74 -10.29 -9.75 -26.38
CA LEU A 74 -10.06 -11.04 -27.05
C LEU A 74 -9.84 -10.89 -28.56
N ARG A 75 -10.36 -9.82 -29.17
CA ARG A 75 -10.18 -9.53 -30.60
C ARG A 75 -8.81 -8.93 -30.91
N LEU A 76 -8.12 -8.40 -29.91
CA LEU A 76 -6.77 -7.90 -30.07
C LEU A 76 -5.80 -9.09 -30.03
N ILE A 77 -4.80 -9.08 -30.93
CA ILE A 77 -3.71 -10.08 -30.93
C ILE A 77 -3.02 -10.17 -29.55
N GLY A 78 -3.21 -9.16 -28.70
CA GLY A 78 -2.73 -9.20 -27.33
C GLY A 78 -1.21 -9.24 -27.27
N ALA A 79 -0.55 -8.68 -28.30
CA ALA A 79 0.90 -8.67 -28.42
C ALA A 79 1.56 -8.19 -27.11
N GLY A 80 0.89 -7.24 -26.42
CA GLY A 80 1.15 -6.91 -25.03
C GLY A 80 2.64 -6.74 -24.74
N ILE A 81 3.05 -7.13 -23.54
CA ILE A 81 4.48 -7.17 -23.19
C ILE A 81 5.17 -8.40 -23.82
N LYS A 82 4.44 -9.50 -24.02
CA LYS A 82 5.00 -10.80 -24.42
C LYS A 82 5.69 -10.76 -25.79
N ASN A 83 5.12 -10.06 -26.76
CA ASN A 83 5.66 -9.95 -28.11
C ASN A 83 6.36 -8.60 -28.35
N TRP A 84 6.65 -7.84 -27.30
CA TRP A 84 7.26 -6.52 -27.43
C TRP A 84 8.65 -6.57 -28.10
N GLY A 85 9.45 -7.59 -27.76
CA GLY A 85 10.75 -7.80 -28.40
C GLY A 85 10.67 -8.03 -29.91
N PHE A 86 9.63 -8.75 -30.38
CA PHE A 86 9.37 -8.92 -31.80
C PHE A 86 9.05 -7.58 -32.48
N ILE A 87 8.21 -6.76 -31.85
CA ILE A 87 7.81 -5.45 -32.39
C ILE A 87 9.03 -4.53 -32.55
N GLN A 88 9.84 -4.38 -31.50
CA GLN A 88 11.04 -3.54 -31.53
C GLN A 88 12.07 -4.03 -32.55
N THR A 89 12.31 -5.34 -32.60
CA THR A 89 13.25 -5.96 -33.54
C THR A 89 12.76 -5.77 -34.98
N SER A 90 11.47 -5.97 -35.24
CA SER A 90 10.88 -5.78 -36.58
C SER A 90 11.06 -4.35 -37.08
N PHE A 91 10.78 -3.36 -36.22
CA PHE A 91 10.99 -1.95 -36.57
C PHE A 91 12.46 -1.64 -36.86
N SER A 92 13.38 -2.14 -36.02
CA SER A 92 14.82 -1.96 -36.22
C SER A 92 15.29 -2.58 -37.55
N HIS A 93 14.89 -3.81 -37.83
CA HIS A 93 15.25 -4.51 -39.07
C HIS A 93 14.63 -3.88 -40.31
N ALA A 94 13.41 -3.36 -40.22
CA ALA A 94 12.77 -2.61 -41.29
C ALA A 94 13.52 -1.31 -41.63
N GLY A 95 14.11 -0.63 -40.64
CA GLY A 95 14.98 0.52 -40.87
C GLY A 95 16.32 0.17 -41.52
N VAL A 96 16.92 -0.96 -41.13
CA VAL A 96 18.21 -1.43 -41.70
C VAL A 96 18.04 -2.04 -43.09
N ASN A 97 16.87 -2.62 -43.39
CA ASN A 97 16.60 -3.31 -44.66
C ASN A 97 15.34 -2.74 -45.35
N PRO A 98 15.42 -1.51 -45.92
CA PRO A 98 14.26 -0.85 -46.54
C PRO A 98 13.65 -1.64 -47.71
N GLN A 99 14.42 -2.50 -48.38
CA GLN A 99 13.96 -3.33 -49.48
C GLN A 99 12.88 -4.36 -49.08
N PHE A 100 12.78 -4.69 -47.78
CA PHE A 100 11.75 -5.59 -47.25
C PHE A 100 10.57 -4.84 -46.63
N VAL A 101 10.58 -3.50 -46.64
CA VAL A 101 9.47 -2.69 -46.14
C VAL A 101 8.37 -2.67 -47.21
N PRO A 102 7.16 -3.19 -46.91
CA PRO A 102 6.06 -3.14 -47.87
C PRO A 102 5.64 -1.70 -48.14
N THR A 103 5.16 -1.43 -49.36
CA THR A 103 4.76 -0.07 -49.78
C THR A 103 3.59 0.51 -48.99
N PHE A 104 2.78 -0.34 -48.35
CA PHE A 104 1.65 0.06 -47.52
C PHE A 104 2.04 0.32 -46.04
N LEU A 105 3.27 -0.01 -45.63
CA LEU A 105 3.71 0.16 -44.24
C LEU A 105 4.29 1.57 -44.05
N ASP A 106 3.59 2.39 -43.27
CA ASP A 106 4.11 3.67 -42.82
C ASP A 106 5.06 3.48 -41.62
N MET A 107 6.35 3.68 -41.86
CA MET A 107 7.39 3.57 -40.83
C MET A 107 7.29 4.67 -39.76
N ALA A 108 6.76 5.85 -40.08
CA ALA A 108 6.54 6.91 -39.11
C ALA A 108 5.38 6.56 -38.17
N GLU A 109 4.28 6.04 -38.70
CA GLU A 109 3.16 5.54 -37.89
C GLU A 109 3.59 4.38 -37.00
N PHE A 110 4.36 3.43 -37.54
CA PHE A 110 4.90 2.30 -36.77
C PHE A 110 5.77 2.79 -35.60
N LYS A 111 6.68 3.74 -35.84
CA LYS A 111 7.49 4.36 -34.78
C LYS A 111 6.62 5.07 -33.74
N GLY A 112 5.61 5.82 -34.19
CA GLY A 112 4.67 6.53 -33.31
C GLY A 112 3.96 5.58 -32.34
N ALA A 113 3.47 4.44 -32.84
CA ALA A 113 2.84 3.41 -32.03
C ALA A 113 3.80 2.79 -31.00
N ILE A 114 5.07 2.59 -31.38
CA ILE A 114 6.10 2.07 -30.47
C ILE A 114 6.34 3.05 -29.31
N ASP A 115 6.53 4.32 -29.62
CA ASP A 115 6.81 5.35 -28.63
C ASP A 115 5.63 5.56 -27.68
N ASP A 116 4.41 5.52 -28.22
CA ASP A 116 3.18 5.60 -27.43
C ASP A 116 3.05 4.45 -26.45
N PHE A 117 3.36 3.23 -26.89
CA PHE A 117 3.34 2.06 -26.03
C PHE A 117 4.32 2.21 -24.87
N GLU A 118 5.56 2.64 -25.13
CA GLU A 118 6.58 2.81 -24.08
C GLU A 118 6.20 3.92 -23.09
N ARG A 119 5.69 5.06 -23.57
CA ARG A 119 5.15 6.12 -22.69
C ARG A 119 4.05 5.60 -21.78
N LYS A 120 3.07 4.86 -22.33
CA LYS A 120 1.96 4.26 -21.58
C LYS A 120 2.47 3.20 -20.59
N ARG A 121 3.47 2.40 -20.97
CA ARG A 121 4.10 1.39 -20.10
C ARG A 121 4.82 2.01 -18.91
N ALA A 122 5.57 3.10 -19.13
CA ALA A 122 6.25 3.83 -18.07
C ALA A 122 5.23 4.40 -17.06
N LEU A 123 4.16 5.04 -17.55
CA LEU A 123 3.07 5.54 -16.70
C LEU A 123 2.40 4.42 -15.90
N LEU A 124 2.07 3.30 -16.53
CA LEU A 124 1.46 2.15 -15.86
C LEU A 124 2.36 1.59 -14.74
N THR A 125 3.68 1.62 -14.93
CA THR A 125 4.64 1.17 -13.93
C THR A 125 4.59 2.06 -12.69
N LEU A 126 4.58 3.38 -12.87
CA LEU A 126 4.45 4.35 -11.78
C LEU A 126 3.12 4.20 -11.03
N ILE A 127 2.01 4.04 -11.76
CA ILE A 127 0.68 3.84 -11.16
C ILE A 127 0.64 2.56 -10.32
N ARG A 128 1.23 1.47 -10.80
CA ARG A 128 1.31 0.20 -10.05
C ARG A 128 2.15 0.34 -8.78
N GLN A 129 3.27 1.05 -8.86
CA GLN A 129 4.10 1.32 -7.68
C GLN A 129 3.32 2.14 -6.65
N PHE A 130 2.65 3.22 -7.08
CA PHE A 130 1.83 4.05 -6.21
C PHE A 130 0.69 3.24 -5.57
N ALA A 131 -0.06 2.46 -6.36
CA ALA A 131 -1.11 1.59 -5.86
C ALA A 131 -0.60 0.59 -4.82
N LYS A 132 0.59 0.02 -5.03
CA LYS A 132 1.22 -0.88 -4.04
C LYS A 132 1.55 -0.16 -2.74
N ILE A 133 2.13 1.04 -2.81
CA ILE A 133 2.45 1.84 -1.61
C ILE A 133 1.19 2.15 -0.81
N VAL A 134 0.11 2.59 -1.49
CA VAL A 134 -1.17 2.87 -0.84
C VAL A 134 -1.75 1.62 -0.21
N SER A 135 -1.76 0.49 -0.93
CA SER A 135 -2.27 -0.79 -0.41
C SER A 135 -1.49 -1.29 0.80
N ASP A 136 -0.16 -1.20 0.77
CA ASP A 136 0.69 -1.62 1.90
C ASP A 136 0.49 -0.70 3.12
N SER A 137 0.27 0.61 2.90
CA SER A 137 -0.07 1.54 3.97
C SER A 137 -1.43 1.24 4.58
N MET A 138 -2.45 0.98 3.76
CA MET A 138 -3.79 0.59 4.24
C MET A 138 -3.73 -0.68 5.07
N LEU A 139 -2.95 -1.67 4.65
CA LEU A 139 -2.76 -2.90 5.41
C LEU A 139 -2.15 -2.60 6.79
N ASN A 140 -1.10 -1.80 6.84
CA ASN A 140 -0.47 -1.37 8.09
C ASN A 140 -1.46 -0.64 9.01
N ASP A 141 -2.24 0.30 8.48
CA ASP A 141 -3.19 1.08 9.28
C ASP A 141 -4.35 0.19 9.76
N SER A 142 -4.78 -0.76 8.94
CA SER A 142 -5.80 -1.74 9.32
C SER A 142 -5.33 -2.71 10.41
N ASP A 143 -4.05 -3.11 10.39
CA ASP A 143 -3.46 -3.99 11.39
C ASP A 143 -3.43 -3.30 12.77
N ALA A 144 -2.97 -2.05 12.80
CA ALA A 144 -2.99 -1.23 14.01
C ALA A 144 -4.42 -1.03 14.55
N ALA A 145 -5.37 -0.66 13.67
CA ALA A 145 -6.76 -0.47 14.07
C ALA A 145 -7.43 -1.78 14.55
N TYR A 146 -7.05 -2.92 13.96
CA TYR A 146 -7.53 -4.22 14.40
C TYR A 146 -7.03 -4.57 15.79
N HIS A 147 -5.74 -4.34 16.07
CA HIS A 147 -5.17 -4.53 17.42
C HIS A 147 -5.88 -3.67 18.47
N ASP A 148 -6.08 -2.38 18.19
CA ASP A 148 -6.83 -1.48 19.09
C ASP A 148 -8.27 -1.98 19.32
N GLY A 149 -8.93 -2.49 18.28
CA GLY A 149 -10.26 -3.09 18.39
C GLY A 149 -10.30 -4.37 19.23
N VAL A 150 -9.26 -5.21 19.14
CA VAL A 150 -9.11 -6.41 19.97
C VAL A 150 -8.91 -6.04 21.44
N ASP A 151 -8.08 -5.03 21.72
CA ASP A 151 -7.84 -4.55 23.09
C ASP A 151 -9.11 -3.99 23.71
N TYR A 152 -9.88 -3.19 22.95
CA TYR A 152 -11.19 -2.70 23.37
C TYR A 152 -12.17 -3.85 23.66
N TYR A 153 -12.27 -4.85 22.75
CA TYR A 153 -13.12 -6.01 22.97
C TYR A 153 -12.76 -6.77 24.26
N ASN A 154 -11.47 -6.99 24.51
CA ASN A 154 -10.99 -7.67 25.70
C ASN A 154 -11.34 -6.88 26.97
N TYR A 155 -11.17 -5.55 26.94
CA TYR A 155 -11.56 -4.68 28.04
C TYR A 155 -13.07 -4.76 28.33
N VAL A 156 -13.91 -4.62 27.30
CA VAL A 156 -15.38 -4.73 27.43
C VAL A 156 -15.79 -6.11 27.98
N ARG A 157 -15.14 -7.18 27.51
CA ARG A 157 -15.39 -8.54 28.01
C ARG A 157 -15.09 -8.68 29.51
N GLU A 158 -13.96 -8.14 29.98
CA GLU A 158 -13.62 -8.16 31.41
C GLU A 158 -14.53 -7.23 32.23
N ALA A 159 -14.93 -6.09 31.69
CA ALA A 159 -15.90 -5.19 32.32
C ALA A 159 -17.28 -5.85 32.47
N ALA A 160 -17.74 -6.60 31.47
CA ALA A 160 -18.97 -7.39 31.55
C ALA A 160 -18.89 -8.47 32.64
N ARG A 161 -17.75 -9.17 32.77
CA ARG A 161 -17.51 -10.14 33.86
C ARG A 161 -17.59 -9.50 35.24
N ARG A 162 -17.12 -8.26 35.37
CA ARG A 162 -17.18 -7.46 36.60
C ARG A 162 -18.53 -6.77 36.81
N ARG A 163 -19.52 -7.01 35.92
CA ARG A 163 -20.87 -6.42 35.96
C ARG A 163 -20.87 -4.90 35.94
N VAL A 164 -19.93 -4.29 35.20
CA VAL A 164 -19.96 -2.85 34.93
C VAL A 164 -21.25 -2.53 34.15
N PRO A 165 -22.05 -1.53 34.57
CA PRO A 165 -23.28 -1.17 33.87
C PRO A 165 -23.05 -0.91 32.38
N GLY A 166 -23.89 -1.50 31.53
CA GLY A 166 -23.83 -1.35 30.07
C GLY A 166 -22.78 -2.21 29.35
N ALA A 167 -21.78 -2.76 30.06
CA ALA A 167 -20.70 -3.53 29.42
C ALA A 167 -21.16 -4.87 28.82
N GLU A 168 -22.19 -5.50 29.40
CA GLU A 168 -22.74 -6.77 28.87
C GLU A 168 -23.46 -6.57 27.53
N ALA A 169 -24.21 -5.46 27.38
CA ALA A 169 -24.85 -5.11 26.11
C ALA A 169 -23.81 -4.82 25.03
N GLU A 170 -22.76 -4.06 25.35
CA GLU A 170 -21.65 -3.77 24.44
C GLU A 170 -20.88 -5.05 24.05
N HIS A 171 -20.62 -5.93 25.02
CA HIS A 171 -19.96 -7.22 24.75
C HIS A 171 -20.75 -8.06 23.77
N GLU A 172 -22.08 -8.15 23.94
CA GLU A 172 -22.96 -8.91 23.05
C GLU A 172 -22.98 -8.39 21.61
N VAL A 173 -22.84 -7.07 21.41
CA VAL A 173 -22.71 -6.45 20.07
C VAL A 173 -21.42 -6.89 19.39
N LEU A 174 -20.30 -6.94 20.12
CA LEU A 174 -18.98 -7.26 19.56
C LEU A 174 -18.69 -8.77 19.48
N ARG A 175 -19.35 -9.58 20.31
CA ARG A 175 -19.14 -11.02 20.41
C ARG A 175 -19.20 -11.79 19.07
N PRO A 176 -20.07 -11.46 18.10
CA PRO A 176 -20.13 -12.16 16.81
C PRO A 176 -18.82 -12.12 16.01
N TYR A 177 -18.05 -11.03 16.09
CA TYR A 177 -16.79 -10.87 15.35
C TYR A 177 -15.70 -11.85 15.82
N PHE A 178 -15.82 -12.38 17.04
CA PHE A 178 -14.88 -13.33 17.64
C PHE A 178 -15.40 -14.77 17.72
N LYS A 179 -16.64 -15.02 17.26
CA LYS A 179 -17.29 -16.34 17.26
C LYS A 179 -16.95 -17.22 16.05
N ARG A 180 -16.10 -16.77 15.11
CA ARG A 180 -15.68 -17.59 13.97
C ARG A 180 -14.78 -18.74 14.44
N GLY A 181 -15.41 -19.90 14.63
CA GLY A 181 -14.76 -21.16 14.98
C GLY A 181 -13.87 -21.66 13.86
N LYS A 182 -12.81 -22.38 14.26
CA LYS A 182 -11.74 -23.00 13.47
C LYS A 182 -12.16 -23.95 12.31
N ARG A 183 -13.42 -23.99 11.87
CA ARG A 183 -13.92 -24.89 10.81
C ARG A 183 -14.27 -24.22 9.48
N THR A 184 -14.65 -22.95 9.46
CA THR A 184 -15.10 -22.32 8.19
C THR A 184 -13.95 -22.02 7.23
N ILE A 185 -12.73 -21.76 7.75
CA ILE A 185 -11.55 -21.48 6.91
C ILE A 185 -11.07 -22.73 6.16
N MET A 186 -11.18 -23.93 6.75
CA MET A 186 -10.79 -25.17 6.07
C MET A 186 -11.80 -25.65 5.04
N ASP A 187 -13.10 -25.44 5.27
CA ASP A 187 -14.14 -25.77 4.28
C ASP A 187 -14.09 -24.82 3.06
N GLU A 188 -13.80 -23.53 3.27
CA GLU A 188 -13.67 -22.54 2.19
C GLU A 188 -12.38 -22.71 1.36
N LEU A 189 -11.27 -23.14 1.98
CA LEU A 189 -10.03 -23.50 1.26
C LEU A 189 -10.18 -24.79 0.45
N ASN A 190 -10.90 -25.79 0.97
CA ASN A 190 -11.16 -27.04 0.25
C ASN A 190 -12.09 -26.84 -0.96
N HIS A 191 -13.13 -26.00 -0.86
CA HIS A 191 -14.05 -25.74 -1.97
C HIS A 191 -13.41 -24.91 -3.11
N ARG A 192 -12.40 -24.08 -2.81
CA ARG A 192 -11.64 -23.37 -3.84
C ARG A 192 -10.63 -24.27 -4.57
N GLN A 193 -10.12 -25.32 -3.92
CA GLN A 193 -9.20 -26.27 -4.56
C GLN A 193 -9.90 -27.31 -5.45
N THR A 194 -11.13 -27.72 -5.13
CA THR A 194 -11.91 -28.65 -5.98
C THR A 194 -12.48 -27.99 -7.24
N GLY A 195 -12.76 -26.68 -7.23
CA GLY A 195 -13.21 -25.95 -8.42
C GLY A 195 -12.15 -25.75 -9.50
N LEU A 196 -10.86 -25.78 -9.13
CA LEU A 196 -9.73 -25.62 -10.07
C LEU A 196 -9.26 -26.95 -10.71
N ARG A 197 -9.69 -28.09 -10.18
CA ARG A 197 -9.38 -29.41 -10.78
C ARG A 197 -10.38 -29.80 -11.87
N ASN A 198 -11.64 -29.38 -11.77
CA ASN A 198 -12.69 -29.77 -12.73
C ASN A 198 -12.76 -28.89 -13.99
N THR A 199 -11.93 -27.84 -14.10
CA THR A 199 -11.83 -26.99 -15.30
C THR A 199 -10.59 -27.26 -16.14
N ALA A 200 -9.77 -28.24 -15.74
CA ALA A 200 -8.55 -28.65 -16.46
C ALA A 200 -8.69 -29.97 -17.25
N GLU A 201 -9.86 -30.63 -17.23
CA GLU A 201 -10.13 -31.89 -17.95
C GLU A 201 -11.45 -31.86 -18.77
N GLY A 202 -11.86 -30.69 -19.28
CA GLY A 202 -13.03 -30.53 -20.15
C GLY A 202 -12.72 -29.75 -21.41
#